data_AF-A0A7W0PUT2-F1
#
_entry.id   AF-A0A7W0PUT2-F1
#
_cell.length_a   1.000
_cell.length_b   1.000
_cell.length_c   1.000
_cell.angle_alpha   90.00
_cell.angle_beta   90.00
_cell.angle_gamma   90.00
#
_symmetry.space_group_name_H-M   'P 1'
#
loop_
_entity.id
_entity.type
_entity.pdbx_description
1 polymer ?
#
loop_
_entity_poly.entity_id
_entity_poly.type
_entity_poly.pdbx_seq_one_letter_code
_entity_poly.pdbx_strand_id
1 'polypeptide(L)'
;MRSRRFTSREKRDLHRETLVSPLPELGLVAADGPLDPEPELVVENGVVVRMDGRPAAEFDVIDRFVVAHGLDLEVAAEAMALDDAELARKLVDIGVPRAELVRLARGLTPAKLARVIGLLDPVELMLALKKLRARRAPANQAHVTNLKESPALLA
;
A
#
# COMPACT_ATOMS: atom_id res chain seq x y z
N MET A 1 -20.21 18.84 -38.67
CA MET A 1 -20.87 17.51 -38.61
C MET A 1 -20.17 16.68 -37.53
N ARG A 2 -20.90 16.11 -36.55
CA ARG A 2 -20.27 15.33 -35.45
C ARG A 2 -19.89 13.94 -35.95
N SER A 3 -18.74 13.43 -35.54
CA SER A 3 -18.27 12.10 -35.95
C SER A 3 -19.15 11.00 -35.36
N ARG A 4 -19.58 10.06 -36.22
CA ARG A 4 -20.36 8.88 -35.80
C ARG A 4 -19.60 8.01 -34.79
N ARG A 5 -18.26 7.94 -34.91
CA ARG A 5 -17.39 7.22 -33.97
C ARG A 5 -17.48 7.80 -32.54
N PHE A 6 -17.45 9.12 -32.41
CA PHE A 6 -17.54 9.76 -31.09
C PHE A 6 -18.93 9.63 -30.48
N THR A 7 -19.99 9.75 -31.30
CA THR A 7 -21.37 9.53 -30.87
C THR A 7 -21.59 8.11 -30.33
N SER A 8 -20.94 7.11 -30.93
CA SER A 8 -20.94 5.72 -30.45
C SER A 8 -20.17 5.57 -29.12
N ARG A 9 -19.00 6.21 -29.02
CA ARG A 9 -18.15 6.14 -27.81
C ARG A 9 -18.79 6.80 -26.59
N GLU A 10 -19.42 7.95 -26.75
CA GLU A 10 -20.08 8.70 -25.67
C GLU A 10 -21.20 7.91 -24.99
N LYS A 11 -21.80 6.93 -25.68
CA LYS A 11 -22.87 6.08 -25.13
C LYS A 11 -22.35 4.87 -24.34
N ARG A 12 -21.03 4.65 -24.28
CA ARG A 12 -20.46 3.52 -23.52
C ARG A 12 -20.67 3.75 -22.02
N ASP A 13 -20.95 2.68 -21.28
CA ASP A 13 -21.20 2.75 -19.84
C ASP A 13 -20.05 3.36 -19.04
N LEU A 14 -18.80 3.25 -19.53
CA LEU A 14 -17.63 3.93 -18.94
C LEU A 14 -17.84 5.44 -18.75
N HIS A 15 -18.62 6.10 -19.63
CA HIS A 15 -18.91 7.52 -19.50
C HIS A 15 -19.94 7.86 -18.42
N ARG A 16 -20.50 6.85 -17.73
CA ARG A 16 -21.30 7.03 -16.52
C ARG A 16 -20.44 7.07 -15.26
N GLU A 17 -19.19 6.60 -15.35
CA GLU A 17 -18.24 6.66 -14.24
C GLU A 17 -17.77 8.09 -14.01
N THR A 18 -17.60 8.45 -12.74
CA THR A 18 -17.03 9.74 -12.36
C THR A 18 -15.52 9.61 -12.31
N LEU A 19 -14.84 10.20 -13.29
CA LEU A 19 -13.38 10.31 -13.33
C LEU A 19 -12.99 11.74 -12.99
N VAL A 20 -12.12 11.89 -12.01
CA VAL A 20 -11.58 13.20 -11.58
C VAL A 20 -10.09 13.27 -11.89
N SER A 21 -9.63 14.47 -12.24
CA SER A 21 -8.19 14.74 -12.29
C SER A 21 -7.61 14.68 -10.87
N PRO A 22 -6.33 14.28 -10.70
CA PRO A 22 -5.69 14.30 -9.40
C PRO A 22 -5.77 15.67 -8.72
N LEU A 23 -6.01 15.69 -7.41
CA LEU A 23 -6.13 16.91 -6.59
C LEU A 23 -5.42 16.71 -5.23
N PRO A 24 -4.07 16.86 -5.19
CA PRO A 24 -3.24 16.52 -4.03
C PRO A 24 -3.60 17.24 -2.74
N GLU A 25 -4.04 18.49 -2.82
CA GLU A 25 -4.42 19.31 -1.66
C GLU A 25 -5.61 18.74 -0.87
N LEU A 26 -6.42 17.88 -1.50
CA LEU A 26 -7.52 17.15 -0.87
C LEU A 26 -7.20 15.65 -0.68
N GLY A 27 -5.97 15.22 -0.99
CA GLY A 27 -5.57 13.81 -0.95
C GLY A 27 -6.17 12.97 -2.08
N LEU A 28 -6.69 13.58 -3.16
CA LEU A 28 -7.24 12.85 -4.31
C LEU A 28 -6.13 12.45 -5.30
N VAL A 29 -5.19 11.64 -4.82
CA VAL A 29 -4.11 11.04 -5.59
C VAL A 29 -4.02 9.57 -5.18
N ALA A 30 -3.83 8.67 -6.14
CA ALA A 30 -3.87 7.23 -5.86
C ALA A 30 -2.61 6.73 -5.13
N ALA A 31 -1.44 7.24 -5.51
CA ALA A 31 -0.13 6.91 -4.94
C ALA A 31 0.91 7.96 -5.40
N ASP A 32 2.07 8.01 -4.73
CA ASP A 32 3.18 8.92 -5.06
C ASP A 32 2.73 10.39 -5.07
N GLY A 33 2.02 10.77 -4.01
CA GLY A 33 1.51 12.12 -3.83
C GLY A 33 2.66 13.10 -3.58
N PRO A 34 2.58 14.34 -4.08
CA PRO A 34 3.63 15.35 -3.86
C PRO A 34 3.77 15.78 -2.38
N LEU A 35 2.83 15.39 -1.52
CA LEU A 35 2.84 15.64 -0.08
C LEU A 35 3.15 14.37 0.74
N ASP A 36 3.41 13.23 0.07
CA ASP A 36 3.83 12.03 0.76
C ASP A 36 5.22 12.26 1.36
N PRO A 37 5.47 11.82 2.62
CA PRO A 37 6.75 12.06 3.27
C PRO A 37 7.88 11.22 2.65
N GLU A 38 9.09 11.76 2.74
CA GLU A 38 10.30 10.97 2.50
C GLU A 38 10.45 9.89 3.59
N PRO A 39 10.74 8.62 3.22
CA PRO A 39 11.04 7.56 4.16
C PRO A 39 12.22 7.93 5.06
N GLU A 40 11.97 7.93 6.37
CA GLU A 40 12.97 8.24 7.38
C GLU A 40 12.67 7.42 8.63
N LEU A 41 13.70 6.92 9.30
CA LEU A 41 13.57 6.38 10.64
C LEU A 41 14.84 6.71 11.43
N VAL A 42 14.67 7.42 12.55
CA VAL A 42 15.77 7.73 13.47
C VAL A 42 15.43 7.14 14.83
N VAL A 43 16.35 6.32 15.35
CA VAL A 43 16.21 5.63 16.63
C VAL A 43 17.37 6.02 17.54
N GLU A 44 17.07 6.51 18.74
CA GLU A 44 18.04 6.86 19.76
C GLU A 44 17.74 6.07 21.04
N ASN A 45 18.73 5.33 21.55
CA ASN A 45 18.59 4.53 22.77
C ASN A 45 17.37 3.60 22.77
N GLY A 46 17.04 3.02 21.61
CA GLY A 46 15.87 2.14 21.44
C GLY A 46 14.53 2.86 21.33
N VAL A 47 14.51 4.20 21.22
CA VAL A 47 13.31 5.01 21.08
C VAL A 47 13.31 5.67 19.71
N VAL A 48 12.20 5.57 18.98
CA VAL A 48 12.03 6.27 17.70
C VAL A 48 11.84 7.76 17.99
N VAL A 49 12.76 8.58 17.50
CA VAL A 49 12.73 10.05 17.65
C VAL A 49 12.25 10.76 16.39
N ARG A 50 12.32 10.11 15.22
CA ARG A 50 11.76 10.58 13.95
C ARG A 50 11.27 9.41 13.10
N MET A 51 10.16 9.59 12.40
CA MET A 51 9.61 8.64 11.42
C MET A 51 8.97 9.41 10.27
N ASP A 52 9.32 9.05 9.03
CA ASP A 52 8.76 9.58 7.79
C ASP A 52 8.63 11.11 7.79
N GLY A 53 9.74 11.79 8.09
CA GLY A 53 9.83 13.25 8.11
C GLY A 53 9.28 13.93 9.36
N ARG A 54 8.57 13.21 10.25
CA ARG A 54 7.97 13.77 11.47
C ARG A 54 8.82 13.50 12.72
N PRO A 55 9.09 14.51 13.57
CA PRO A 55 9.70 14.29 14.88
C PRO A 55 8.69 13.71 15.87
N ALA A 56 9.17 12.98 16.87
CA ALA A 56 8.33 12.33 17.87
C ALA A 56 7.39 13.28 18.64
N ALA A 57 7.78 14.56 18.78
CA ALA A 57 6.95 15.59 19.40
C ALA A 57 5.68 15.92 18.59
N GLU A 58 5.70 15.67 17.28
CA GLU A 58 4.59 15.92 16.35
C GLU A 58 3.80 14.66 16.02
N PHE A 59 4.22 13.48 16.52
CA PHE A 59 3.50 12.24 16.29
C PHE A 59 2.06 12.33 16.77
N ASP A 60 1.14 11.97 15.89
CA ASP A 60 -0.25 11.78 16.22
C ASP A 60 -0.52 10.39 16.83
N VAL A 61 -1.78 10.02 16.97
CA VAL A 61 -2.16 8.72 17.53
C VAL A 61 -1.72 7.55 16.65
N ILE A 62 -1.76 7.71 15.33
CA ILE A 62 -1.36 6.69 14.36
C ILE A 62 0.15 6.50 14.40
N ASP A 63 0.91 7.59 14.33
CA ASP A 63 2.37 7.56 14.38
C ASP A 63 2.85 6.86 15.66
N ARG A 64 2.29 7.25 16.82
CA ARG A 64 2.62 6.63 18.12
C ARG A 64 2.28 5.14 18.14
N PHE A 65 1.16 4.74 17.54
CA PHE A 65 0.77 3.33 17.49
C PHE A 65 1.72 2.52 16.60
N VAL A 66 2.08 3.04 15.42
CA VAL A 66 3.04 2.40 14.50
C VAL A 66 4.40 2.25 15.18
N VAL A 67 4.89 3.30 15.84
CA VAL A 67 6.16 3.25 16.56
C VAL A 67 6.13 2.25 17.72
N ALA A 68 5.04 2.19 18.47
CA ALA A 68 4.93 1.31 19.64
C ALA A 68 4.70 -0.17 19.28
N HIS A 69 4.05 -0.44 18.16
CA HIS A 69 3.51 -1.78 17.87
C HIS A 69 3.70 -2.28 16.43
N GLY A 70 4.02 -1.38 15.50
CA GLY A 70 4.14 -1.70 14.07
C GLY A 70 5.57 -1.98 13.61
N LEU A 71 6.58 -1.54 14.37
CA LEU A 71 7.99 -1.65 13.99
C LEU A 71 8.75 -2.65 14.86
N ASP A 72 9.56 -3.47 14.20
CA ASP A 72 10.58 -4.31 14.83
C ASP A 72 11.94 -3.59 14.75
N LEU A 73 12.32 -2.90 15.83
CA LEU A 73 13.52 -2.05 15.86
C LEU A 73 14.82 -2.85 15.71
N GLU A 74 14.81 -4.15 16.03
CA GLU A 74 15.96 -5.03 15.83
C GLU A 74 16.25 -5.26 14.34
N VAL A 75 15.24 -5.15 13.47
CA VAL A 75 15.36 -5.32 12.02
C VAL A 75 15.37 -3.98 11.28
N ALA A 76 14.85 -2.91 11.89
CA ALA A 76 14.61 -1.64 11.23
C ALA A 76 15.87 -1.00 10.63
N ALA A 77 17.01 -1.06 11.33
CA ALA A 77 18.27 -0.52 10.84
C ALA A 77 18.74 -1.21 9.54
N GLU A 78 18.65 -2.54 9.49
CA GLU A 78 18.95 -3.32 8.29
C GLU A 78 17.96 -2.99 7.16
N ALA A 79 16.67 -3.06 7.45
CA ALA A 79 15.62 -2.93 6.45
C ALA A 79 15.57 -1.52 5.83
N MET A 80 15.71 -0.47 6.64
CA MET A 80 15.69 0.93 6.16
C MET A 80 16.95 1.32 5.37
N ALA A 81 18.07 0.64 5.60
CA ALA A 81 19.32 0.87 4.87
C ALA A 81 19.31 0.31 3.44
N LEU A 82 18.38 -0.59 3.13
CA LEU A 82 18.26 -1.16 1.79
C LEU A 82 17.73 -0.11 0.78
N ASP A 83 18.29 -0.14 -0.42
CA ASP A 83 17.79 0.63 -1.56
C ASP A 83 16.35 0.19 -1.88
N ASP A 84 15.49 1.16 -2.20
CA ASP A 84 14.10 0.92 -2.60
C ASP A 84 14.02 -0.05 -3.78
N ALA A 85 14.90 0.12 -4.76
CA ALA A 85 14.94 -0.74 -5.94
C ALA A 85 15.43 -2.15 -5.59
N GLU A 86 16.29 -2.30 -4.58
CA GLU A 86 16.71 -3.62 -4.09
C GLU A 86 15.56 -4.35 -3.40
N LEU A 87 14.83 -3.67 -2.51
CA LEU A 87 13.63 -4.20 -1.87
C LEU A 87 12.56 -4.59 -2.91
N ALA A 88 12.33 -3.74 -3.91
CA ALA A 88 11.41 -4.02 -5.01
C ALA A 88 11.83 -5.28 -5.80
N ARG A 89 13.12 -5.42 -6.14
CA ARG A 89 13.63 -6.64 -6.79
C ARG A 89 13.44 -7.88 -5.94
N LYS A 90 13.70 -7.80 -4.63
CA LYS A 90 13.47 -8.92 -3.69
C LYS A 90 12.00 -9.37 -3.68
N LEU A 91 11.03 -8.47 -3.91
CA LEU A 91 9.60 -8.83 -3.98
C LEU A 91 9.25 -9.71 -5.19
N VAL A 92 9.99 -9.63 -6.29
CA VAL A 92 9.75 -10.41 -7.51
C VAL A 92 10.75 -11.54 -7.71
N ASP A 93 11.88 -11.53 -7.01
CA ASP A 93 12.87 -12.60 -7.05
C ASP A 93 12.31 -13.91 -6.46
N ILE A 94 12.36 -14.99 -7.25
CA ILE A 94 11.90 -16.33 -6.85
C ILE A 94 12.87 -17.03 -5.88
N GLY A 95 14.14 -16.62 -5.84
CA GLY A 95 15.15 -17.12 -4.93
C GLY A 95 15.02 -16.56 -3.51
N VAL A 96 14.33 -15.43 -3.34
CA VAL A 96 14.11 -14.80 -2.03
C VAL A 96 12.86 -15.39 -1.35
N PRO A 97 13.00 -16.08 -0.21
CA PRO A 97 11.88 -16.70 0.47
C PRO A 97 10.93 -15.67 1.09
N ARG A 98 9.63 -16.01 1.15
CA ARG A 98 8.61 -15.19 1.81
C ARG A 98 8.99 -14.77 3.23
N ALA A 99 9.63 -15.67 3.99
CA ALA A 99 10.01 -15.41 5.37
C ALA A 99 11.00 -14.24 5.52
N GLU A 100 11.94 -14.10 4.59
CA GLU A 100 12.89 -12.98 4.56
C GLU A 100 12.16 -11.65 4.30
N LEU A 101 11.24 -11.63 3.33
CA LEU A 101 10.45 -10.44 3.00
C LEU A 101 9.55 -10.00 4.16
N VAL A 102 8.91 -10.96 4.84
CA VAL A 102 8.08 -10.67 6.02
C VAL A 102 8.94 -10.16 7.17
N ARG A 103 10.15 -10.68 7.36
CA ARG A 103 11.08 -10.19 8.37
C ARG A 103 11.48 -8.74 8.08
N LEU A 104 11.94 -8.45 6.86
CA LEU A 104 12.36 -7.10 6.45
C LEU A 104 11.20 -6.10 6.56
N ALA A 105 10.00 -6.47 6.10
CA ALA A 105 8.83 -5.59 6.12
C ALA A 105 8.45 -5.08 7.52
N ARG A 106 8.78 -5.83 8.58
CA ARG A 106 8.54 -5.40 9.97
C ARG A 106 9.46 -4.27 10.42
N GLY A 107 10.57 -4.04 9.72
CA GLY A 107 11.50 -2.95 9.99
C GLY A 107 11.30 -1.72 9.09
N LEU A 108 10.37 -1.76 8.13
CA LEU A 108 10.15 -0.67 7.18
C LEU A 108 9.06 0.28 7.68
N THR A 109 9.27 1.58 7.49
CA THR A 109 8.26 2.59 7.78
C THR A 109 7.12 2.57 6.75
N PRO A 110 5.95 3.16 7.06
CA PRO A 110 4.86 3.30 6.10
C PRO A 110 5.28 3.93 4.78
N ALA A 111 6.04 5.03 4.79
CA ALA A 111 6.49 5.68 3.56
C ALA A 111 7.44 4.80 2.75
N LYS A 112 8.37 4.10 3.42
CA LYS A 112 9.31 3.17 2.77
C LYS A 112 8.56 2.03 2.07
N LEU A 113 7.56 1.44 2.74
CA LEU A 113 6.71 0.40 2.16
C LEU A 113 5.94 0.91 0.93
N ALA A 114 5.30 2.08 1.03
CA ALA A 114 4.56 2.68 -0.07
C ALA A 114 5.47 2.96 -1.27
N ARG A 115 6.66 3.53 -1.04
CA ARG A 115 7.65 3.80 -2.09
C ARG A 115 8.10 2.54 -2.81
N VAL A 116 8.51 1.50 -2.06
CA VAL A 116 8.97 0.24 -2.64
C VAL A 116 7.89 -0.42 -3.50
N ILE A 117 6.65 -0.44 -3.03
CA ILE A 117 5.52 -1.00 -3.79
C ILE A 117 5.19 -0.14 -5.02
N GLY A 118 5.33 1.18 -4.92
CA GLY A 118 5.14 2.11 -6.03
C GLY A 118 6.13 1.95 -7.19
N LEU A 119 7.25 1.25 -6.97
CA LEU A 119 8.22 0.93 -8.04
C LEU A 119 7.78 -0.23 -8.92
N LEU A 120 6.78 -1.03 -8.51
CA LEU A 120 6.39 -2.25 -9.20
C LEU A 120 5.26 -2.00 -10.20
N ASP A 121 5.38 -2.60 -11.37
CA ASP A 121 4.28 -2.63 -12.35
C ASP A 121 3.19 -3.64 -11.94
N PRO A 122 2.02 -3.66 -12.61
CA PRO A 122 0.93 -4.57 -12.26
C PRO A 122 1.30 -6.06 -12.30
N VAL A 123 2.19 -6.50 -13.19
CA VAL A 123 2.60 -7.91 -13.30
C VAL A 123 3.55 -8.28 -12.15
N GLU A 124 4.47 -7.39 -11.83
CA GLU A 124 5.37 -7.51 -10.69
C GLU A 124 4.58 -7.55 -9.37
N LEU A 125 3.59 -6.67 -9.21
CA LEU A 125 2.67 -6.68 -8.07
C LEU A 125 1.92 -8.01 -7.95
N MET A 126 1.43 -8.57 -9.07
CA MET A 126 0.76 -9.87 -9.06
C MET A 126 1.69 -11.01 -8.61
N LEU A 127 2.95 -10.98 -9.04
CA LEU A 127 3.95 -11.97 -8.63
C LEU A 127 4.29 -11.84 -7.14
N ALA A 128 4.56 -10.62 -6.67
CA ALA A 128 4.81 -10.32 -5.27
C ALA A 128 3.63 -10.75 -4.38
N LEU A 129 2.40 -10.40 -4.78
CA LEU A 129 1.18 -10.78 -4.06
C LEU A 129 1.01 -12.30 -3.97
N LYS A 130 1.29 -13.03 -5.06
CA LYS A 130 1.24 -14.50 -5.05
C LYS A 130 2.25 -15.09 -4.06
N LYS A 131 3.47 -14.55 -4.00
CA LYS A 131 4.53 -14.98 -3.09
C LYS A 131 4.24 -14.63 -1.63
N LEU A 132 3.73 -13.44 -1.35
CA LEU A 132 3.50 -12.93 0.01
C LEU A 132 2.21 -13.46 0.65
N ARG A 133 1.26 -13.98 -0.14
CA ARG A 133 0.02 -14.57 0.37
C ARG A 133 0.28 -15.56 1.50
N ALA A 134 -0.29 -15.30 2.68
CA ALA A 134 -0.05 -16.10 3.87
C ALA A 134 -0.61 -17.53 3.74
N ARG A 135 -1.80 -17.68 3.15
CA ARG A 135 -2.40 -18.99 2.87
C ARG A 135 -2.04 -19.46 1.47
N ARG A 136 -1.67 -20.72 1.34
CA ARG A 136 -1.37 -21.33 0.03
C ARG A 136 -2.60 -21.33 -0.89
N ALA A 137 -3.74 -21.77 -0.37
CA ALA A 137 -4.98 -21.79 -1.14
C ALA A 137 -5.69 -20.43 -1.06
N PRO A 138 -6.06 -19.81 -2.19
CA PRO A 138 -6.94 -18.65 -2.19
C PRO A 138 -8.34 -19.05 -1.68
N ALA A 139 -9.04 -18.10 -1.06
CA ALA A 139 -10.45 -18.23 -0.73
C ALA A 139 -11.17 -16.96 -1.21
N ASN A 140 -12.50 -16.98 -1.18
CA ASN A 140 -13.33 -15.82 -1.49
C ASN A 140 -14.19 -15.43 -0.29
N GLN A 141 -14.76 -14.23 -0.34
CA GLN A 141 -15.85 -13.78 0.51
C GLN A 141 -16.97 -13.27 -0.39
N ALA A 142 -18.22 -13.44 0.04
CA ALA A 142 -19.40 -12.92 -0.63
C ALA A 142 -20.23 -12.04 0.30
N HIS A 143 -20.89 -11.03 -0.26
CA HIS A 143 -21.93 -10.29 0.44
C HIS A 143 -23.24 -11.06 0.33
N VAL A 144 -23.89 -11.33 1.46
CA VAL A 144 -25.25 -11.85 1.52
C VAL A 144 -26.10 -10.78 2.21
N THR A 145 -26.75 -9.96 1.40
CA THR A 145 -27.58 -8.84 1.87
C THR A 145 -28.84 -8.74 1.02
N ASN A 146 -29.91 -8.17 1.57
CA ASN A 146 -31.10 -7.81 0.81
C ASN A 146 -31.71 -6.52 1.38
N LEU A 147 -32.37 -5.72 0.53
CA LEU A 147 -32.95 -4.42 0.91
C LEU A 147 -33.92 -4.52 2.10
N LYS A 148 -34.58 -5.67 2.28
CA LYS A 148 -35.58 -5.88 3.33
C LYS A 148 -35.02 -6.47 4.61
N GLU A 149 -33.71 -6.73 4.67
CA GLU A 149 -33.03 -7.43 5.77
C GLU A 149 -33.71 -8.74 6.15
N SER A 150 -34.38 -9.39 5.17
CA SER A 150 -35.17 -10.59 5.39
C SER A 150 -34.26 -11.75 5.80
N PRO A 151 -34.43 -12.34 7.00
CA PRO A 151 -33.60 -13.45 7.46
C PRO A 151 -33.66 -14.66 6.52
N ALA A 152 -34.82 -14.93 5.91
CA ALA A 152 -35.00 -16.04 4.98
C ALA A 152 -34.18 -15.89 3.68
N LEU A 153 -33.76 -14.67 3.33
CA LEU A 153 -32.87 -14.40 2.18
C LEU A 153 -31.40 -14.26 2.60
N LEU A 154 -31.12 -14.20 3.91
CA LEU A 154 -29.76 -14.14 4.46
C LEU A 154 -29.22 -15.52 4.86
N ALA A 155 -30.12 -16.47 5.14
CA ALA A 155 -29.81 -17.83 5.58
C ALA A 155 -29.35 -18.76 4.45
#